data_AF-A0A974T9Z8-F1
#
_entry.id   AF-A0A974T9Z8-F1
#
_cell.length_a   1.000
_cell.length_b   1.000
_cell.length_c   1.000
_cell.angle_alpha   90.00
_cell.angle_beta   90.00
_cell.angle_gamma   90.00
#
_symmetry.space_group_name_H-M   'P 1'
#
loop_
_entity.id
_entity.type
_entity.pdbx_description
1 polymer ?
#
loop_
_entity_poly.entity_id
_entity_poly.type
_entity_poly.pdbx_seq_one_letter_code
_entity_poly.pdbx_strand_id
1 'polypeptide(L)' 'MPDSHHPETADLVESNGYQIRLSPSGLEWLAFVARPKQRPTLIMAPDRTSVVAKAHE' A
#
# COMPACT_ATOMS: atom_id res chain seq x y z
N MET A 1 13.99 23.62 14.61
CA MET A 1 13.30 22.37 14.98
C MET A 1 13.03 21.62 13.69
N PRO A 2 13.44 20.35 13.55
CA PRO A 2 13.54 19.71 12.25
C PRO A 2 12.16 19.57 11.60
N ASP A 3 12.12 19.95 10.34
CA ASP A 3 11.08 19.66 9.34
C ASP A 3 10.51 18.25 9.53
N SER A 4 9.36 18.18 10.20
CA SER A 4 8.57 16.97 10.28
C SER A 4 7.74 16.84 9.00
N HIS A 5 8.42 16.77 7.86
CA HIS A 5 7.90 16.00 6.74
C HIS A 5 7.85 14.54 7.20
N HIS A 6 6.83 14.19 7.98
CA HIS A 6 6.40 12.81 8.03
C HIS A 6 5.84 12.53 6.63
N PRO A 7 6.51 11.75 5.77
CA PRO A 7 5.75 11.10 4.73
C PRO A 7 4.76 10.21 5.48
N GLU A 8 3.51 10.65 5.58
CA GLU A 8 2.33 9.81 5.37
C GLU A 8 2.74 8.35 5.34
N THR A 9 2.73 7.72 6.51
CA THR A 9 3.39 6.45 6.83
C THR A 9 2.93 5.40 5.83
N ALA A 10 3.72 5.21 4.77
CA ALA A 10 3.42 4.21 3.78
C ALA A 10 3.76 2.85 4.41
N ASP A 11 2.74 2.12 4.83
CA ASP A 11 2.89 0.80 5.43
C ASP A 11 3.40 -0.16 4.35
N LEU A 12 4.65 -0.62 4.50
CA LEU A 12 5.22 -1.62 3.61
C LEU A 12 4.92 -3.00 4.16
N VAL A 13 4.06 -3.75 3.48
CA VAL A 13 3.78 -5.15 3.81
C VAL A 13 4.56 -6.03 2.85
N GLU A 14 5.48 -6.82 3.39
CA GLU A 14 6.20 -7.83 2.63
C GLU A 14 5.39 -9.12 2.61
N SER A 15 5.23 -9.72 1.43
CA SER A 15 4.40 -10.90 1.24
C SER A 15 5.05 -11.84 0.26
N ASN A 16 5.50 -13.01 0.74
CA ASN A 16 5.97 -14.16 -0.03
C ASN A 16 6.67 -13.82 -1.38
N GLY A 17 7.67 -12.92 -1.35
CA GLY A 17 8.46 -12.54 -2.52
C GLY A 17 7.99 -11.30 -3.29
N TYR A 18 7.00 -10.57 -2.81
CA TYR A 18 6.56 -9.29 -3.34
C TYR A 18 6.29 -8.25 -2.26
N GLN A 19 6.27 -6.98 -2.67
CA GLN A 19 6.09 -5.84 -1.78
C GLN A 19 4.76 -5.16 -2.07
N ILE A 20 4.03 -4.85 -0.99
CA ILE A 20 2.79 -4.09 -1.03
C ILE A 20 3.07 -2.77 -0.29
N ARG A 21 2.97 -1.65 -0.98
CA ARG A 21 3.02 -0.32 -0.35
C ARG A 21 1.62 0.19 -0.12
N LEU A 22 1.25 0.39 1.14
CA LEU A 22 -0.03 0.95 1.52
C LEU A 22 0.13 2.43 1.78
N SER A 23 -0.77 3.26 1.28
CA SER A 23 -0.80 4.68 1.61
C SER A 23 -2.24 5.16 1.79
N PRO A 24 -2.54 5.98 2.80
CA PRO A 24 -3.84 6.63 2.88
C PRO A 24 -4.01 7.63 1.73
N SER A 25 -5.20 7.72 1.16
CA SER A 25 -5.56 8.63 0.08
C SER A 25 -6.91 9.29 0.37
N GLY A 26 -6.88 10.32 1.21
CA GLY A 26 -8.09 11.00 1.68
C GLY A 26 -8.97 10.09 2.53
N LEU A 27 -10.12 9.69 1.98
CA LEU A 27 -11.09 8.79 2.63
C LEU A 27 -10.88 7.31 2.27
N GLU A 28 -9.92 7.01 1.40
CA GLU A 28 -9.65 5.66 0.93
C GLU A 28 -8.20 5.26 1.24
N TRP A 29 -7.91 3.98 1.04
CA TRP A 29 -6.60 3.38 1.13
C TRP A 29 -6.16 2.89 -0.25
N LEU A 30 -4.91 3.19 -0.58
CA LEU A 30 -4.22 2.71 -1.76
C LEU A 30 -3.27 1.58 -1.38
N ALA A 31 -3.21 0.53 -2.20
CA ALA A 31 -2.19 -0.50 -2.16
C ALA A 31 -1.50 -0.60 -3.52
N PHE A 32 -0.19 -0.37 -3.55
CA PHE A 32 0.64 -0.62 -4.71
C PHE A 32 1.33 -1.97 -4.56
N VAL A 33 0.93 -2.93 -5.39
CA VAL A 33 1.40 -4.32 -5.35
C VAL A 33 2.41 -4.54 -6.48
N ALA A 34 3.66 -4.76 -6.12
CA ALA A 34 4.75 -5.02 -7.07
C ALA A 34 5.21 -6.48 -6.96
N ARG A 35 4.61 -7.35 -7.79
CA ARG A 35 4.97 -8.78 -7.88
C ARG A 35 6.10 -9.00 -8.90
N PRO A 36 7.10 -9.86 -8.62
CA PRO A 36 8.13 -10.20 -9.59
C PRO A 36 7.52 -10.74 -10.88
N LYS A 37 8.02 -10.29 -12.04
CA LYS A 37 7.57 -10.73 -13.37
C LYS A 37 6.09 -10.43 -13.69
N GLN A 38 5.43 -9.58 -12.90
CA GLN A 38 4.08 -9.10 -13.15
C GLN A 38 4.07 -7.58 -13.22
N ARG A 39 3.05 -7.04 -13.90
CA ARG A 39 2.86 -5.59 -13.95
C ARG A 39 2.42 -5.11 -12.56
N PRO A 40 3.02 -4.04 -12.02
CA PRO A 40 2.56 -3.47 -10.77
C PRO A 40 1.08 -3.10 -10.86
N THR A 41 0.33 -3.38 -9.80
CA THR A 41 -1.10 -3.12 -9.72
C THR A 41 -1.38 -2.14 -8.59
N LEU A 42 -2.31 -1.21 -8.84
CA LEU A 42 -2.80 -0.27 -7.85
C LEU A 42 -4.21 -0.68 -7.45
N ILE A 43 -4.45 -0.84 -6.15
CA ILE A 43 -5.73 -1.25 -5.59
C ILE A 43 -6.23 -0.13 -4.67
N MET A 44 -7.51 0.19 -4.76
CA MET A 44 -8.19 1.15 -3.89
C MET A 44 -9.29 0.46 -3.08
N ALA A 45 -9.41 0.84 -1.81
CA ALA A 45 -10.50 0.41 -0.96
C ALA A 45 -10.78 1.45 0.12
N PRO A 46 -12.00 1.51 0.69
CA PRO A 46 -12.33 2.48 1.74
C PRO A 46 -11.49 2.32 3.01
N ASP A 47 -11.06 1.09 3.32
CA ASP A 47 -10.37 0.77 4.57
C ASP A 47 -9.06 0.01 4.35
N ARG A 48 -8.12 0.16 5.29
CA ARG A 48 -6.83 -0.55 5.29
C ARG A 48 -7.02 -2.07 5.20
N THR A 49 -7.94 -2.63 5.98
CA THR A 49 -8.20 -4.08 5.99
C THR A 49 -8.67 -4.57 4.62
N SER A 50 -9.57 -3.81 3.99
CA SER A 50 -10.13 -4.13 2.67
C SER A 50 -9.08 -4.03 1.57
N VAL A 51 -8.21 -3.01 1.61
CA VAL A 51 -7.17 -2.84 0.58
C VAL A 51 -6.10 -3.94 0.69
N VAL A 52 -5.77 -4.34 1.91
CA VAL A 52 -4.81 -5.42 2.18
C VAL A 52 -5.35 -6.76 1.72
N ALA A 53 -6.60 -7.09 2.09
CA ALA A 53 -7.24 -8.32 1.65
C ALA A 53 -7.21 -8.46 0.12
N LYS A 54 -7.61 -7.41 -0.60
CA LYS A 54 -7.57 -7.36 -2.07
C LYS A 54 -6.16 -7.45 -2.65
N ALA A 55 -5.14 -6.93 -1.96
CA ALA A 55 -3.75 -7.00 -2.40
C ALA A 55 -3.15 -8.42 -2.31
N HIS A 56 -3.72 -9.24 -1.43
CA HIS A 56 -3.32 -10.64 -1.22
C HIS A 56 -4.08 -11.65 -2.08
N GLU A 57 -5.23 -11.28 -2.66
CA GLU A 57 -5.93 -12.10 -3.67
C GLU A 57 -5.04 -12.39 -4.90
#